data_AF-R5MTT1-F1
#
_entry.id   AF-R5MTT1-F1
#
_cell.length_a   1.000
_cell.length_b   1.000
_cell.length_c   1.000
_cell.angle_alpha   90.00
_cell.angle_beta   90.00
_cell.angle_gamma   90.00
#
_symmetry.space_group_name_H-M   'P 1'
#
loop_
_entity.id
_entity.type
_entity.pdbx_description
1 polymer ?
#
loop_
_entity_poly.entity_id
_entity_poly.type
_entity_poly.pdbx_seq_one_letter_code
_entity_poly.pdbx_strand_id
1 'polypeptide(L)'
;MENEEKLIGSRIKSLRKENKMSQEELASKLGISRSYFSKIENGQRGLSIEIMQKLCKVFNMSMDEFLKTIEEKDNYLEVETKKFSKKVFKFRMINFAAIALTILFVLLSMYFFNNFNRIRVYVLNGDSDTFTYTNGIFAESSQKFILKSGTFDIKNDKVKENDIINVEFKIDDELIKGQSSFFTGINIEDYSYDELFTKKGYKNSKFTVDITYKLDGEEKKETMLINKDLAISNNKLIYPKGKTKEK
;
A
#
# COMPACT_ATOMS: atom_id res chain seq x y z
N MET A 1 21.27 31.22 30.93
CA MET A 1 20.81 31.99 32.11
C MET A 1 20.09 31.13 33.15
N GLU A 2 18.84 30.65 32.99
CA GLU A 2 18.15 29.90 34.07
C GLU A 2 18.84 28.57 34.47
N ASN A 3 19.56 27.92 33.53
CA ASN A 3 20.31 26.70 33.80
C ASN A 3 21.61 26.93 34.60
N GLU A 4 22.30 28.05 34.36
CA GLU A 4 23.57 28.37 35.03
C GLU A 4 23.34 28.65 36.53
N GLU A 5 22.32 29.45 36.85
CA GLU A 5 21.98 29.77 38.24
C GLU A 5 21.58 28.51 39.02
N LYS A 6 20.83 27.59 38.40
CA LYS A 6 20.46 26.30 39.00
C LYS A 6 21.67 25.39 39.22
N LEU A 7 22.64 25.38 38.30
CA LEU A 7 23.84 24.57 38.41
C LEU A 7 24.78 25.09 39.50
N ILE A 8 24.97 26.42 39.56
CA ILE A 8 25.69 27.13 40.62
C ILE A 8 25.03 26.89 41.98
N GLY A 9 23.71 27.10 42.09
CA GLY A 9 22.95 26.87 43.32
C GLY A 9 23.05 25.42 43.79
N SER A 10 22.98 24.45 42.87
CA SER A 10 23.17 23.03 43.16
C SER A 10 24.58 22.72 43.66
N ARG A 11 25.62 23.34 43.10
CA ARG A 11 27.00 23.19 43.56
C ARG A 11 27.18 23.74 44.97
N ILE A 12 26.65 24.94 45.24
CA ILE A 12 26.65 25.55 46.58
C ILE A 12 25.93 24.64 47.58
N LYS A 13 24.79 24.07 47.19
CA LYS A 13 24.02 23.13 48.02
C LYS A 13 24.81 21.88 48.37
N SER A 14 25.52 21.31 47.40
CA SER A 14 26.39 20.15 47.63
C SER A 14 27.51 20.49 48.60
N LEU A 15 28.26 21.57 48.36
CA LEU A 15 29.36 22.00 49.24
C LEU A 15 28.87 22.29 50.67
N ARG A 16 27.71 22.95 50.81
CA ARG A 16 27.09 23.22 52.11
C ARG A 16 26.75 21.92 52.85
N LYS A 17 26.17 20.93 52.16
CA LYS A 17 25.82 19.63 52.75
C LYS A 17 27.04 18.79 53.11
N GLU A 18 28.07 18.78 52.25
CA GLU A 18 29.35 18.12 52.50
C GLU A 18 30.01 18.66 53.78
N ASN A 19 29.90 19.97 54.00
CA ASN A 19 30.38 20.64 55.21
C ASN A 19 29.36 20.65 56.37
N LYS A 20 28.24 19.92 56.24
CA LYS A 20 27.19 19.78 57.25
C LYS A 20 26.59 21.11 57.76
N MET A 21 26.56 22.14 56.92
CA MET A 21 26.03 23.45 57.29
C MET A 21 24.53 23.60 56.96
N SER A 22 23.79 24.32 57.79
CA SER A 22 22.43 24.78 57.47
C SER A 22 22.44 25.96 56.49
N GLN A 23 21.31 26.25 55.84
CA GLN A 23 21.20 27.45 54.99
C GLN A 23 21.41 28.74 55.79
N GLU A 24 20.98 28.77 57.05
CA GLU A 24 21.14 29.91 57.95
C GLU A 24 22.62 30.14 58.31
N GLU A 25 23.34 29.06 58.61
CA GLU A 25 24.76 29.10 58.98
C GLU A 25 25.63 29.59 57.82
N LEU A 26 25.37 29.09 56.60
CA LEU A 26 26.13 29.54 55.44
C LEU A 26 25.75 30.98 55.05
N ALA A 27 24.47 31.35 55.09
CA ALA A 27 24.04 32.72 54.84
C ALA A 27 24.70 33.72 55.81
N SER A 28 24.78 33.35 57.09
CA SER A 28 25.45 34.14 58.13
C SER A 28 26.95 34.32 57.85
N LYS A 29 27.66 33.24 57.47
CA LYS A 29 29.08 33.31 57.07
C LYS A 29 29.33 34.17 55.84
N LEU A 30 28.36 34.28 54.95
CA LEU A 30 28.42 35.10 53.74
C LEU A 30 27.98 36.56 53.98
N GLY A 31 27.41 36.86 55.15
CA GLY A 31 26.89 38.19 55.49
C GLY A 31 25.64 38.57 54.71
N ILE A 32 24.77 37.60 54.39
CA ILE A 32 23.52 37.81 53.64
C ILE A 32 22.33 37.19 54.36
N SER A 33 21.11 37.62 54.01
CA SER A 33 19.91 37.01 54.60
C SER A 33 19.70 35.58 54.11
N ARG A 34 19.17 34.71 54.99
CA ARG A 34 18.79 33.33 54.63
C ARG A 34 17.82 33.27 53.46
N SER A 35 16.86 34.20 53.38
CA SER A 35 15.92 34.29 52.26
C SER A 35 16.64 34.55 50.93
N TYR A 36 17.62 35.46 50.94
CA TYR A 36 18.41 35.77 49.75
C TYR A 36 19.30 34.59 49.36
N PHE A 37 19.97 33.95 50.33
CA PHE A 37 20.77 32.74 50.09
C PHE A 37 19.91 31.59 49.53
N SER A 38 18.69 31.38 50.06
CA SER A 38 17.78 30.34 49.57
C SER A 38 17.40 30.55 48.10
N LYS A 39 17.19 31.81 47.68
CA LYS A 39 16.94 32.13 46.27
C LYS A 39 18.15 31.83 45.38
N ILE A 40 19.37 32.10 45.87
CA ILE A 40 20.62 31.75 45.16
C ILE A 40 20.76 30.23 45.05
N GLU A 41 20.60 29.49 46.16
CA GLU A 41 20.78 28.03 46.19
C GLU A 41 19.76 27.30 45.31
N ASN A 42 18.55 27.86 45.16
CA ASN A 42 17.52 27.30 44.28
C ASN A 42 17.61 27.80 42.82
N GLY A 43 18.63 28.62 42.47
CA GLY A 43 18.81 29.17 41.13
C GLY A 43 17.72 30.16 40.70
N GLN A 44 17.08 30.83 41.65
CA GLN A 44 16.09 31.89 41.42
C GLN A 44 16.72 33.29 41.40
N ARG A 45 17.99 33.39 41.81
CA ARG A 45 18.80 34.61 41.80
C ARG A 45 20.24 34.26 41.45
N GLY A 46 20.82 35.02 40.54
CA GLY A 46 22.25 34.95 40.24
C GLY A 46 23.14 35.24 41.45
N LEU A 47 24.34 34.65 41.40
CA LEU A 47 25.39 34.83 42.40
C LEU A 47 26.27 36.03 42.02
N SER A 48 26.45 36.99 42.93
CA SER A 48 27.40 38.08 42.70
C SER A 48 28.85 37.62 42.91
N ILE A 49 29.79 38.27 42.23
CA ILE A 49 31.24 38.00 42.35
C ILE A 49 31.70 38.14 43.81
N GLU A 50 31.18 39.12 44.54
CA GLU A 50 31.50 39.32 45.95
C GLU A 50 31.10 38.11 46.81
N ILE A 51 29.89 37.56 46.61
CA ILE A 51 29.42 36.40 47.36
C ILE A 51 30.18 35.14 46.92
N MET A 52 30.51 35.02 45.63
CA MET A 52 31.38 33.95 45.13
C MET A 52 32.74 33.94 45.81
N GLN A 53 33.39 35.10 45.96
CA GLN A 53 34.67 35.21 46.67
C GLN A 53 34.54 34.81 48.14
N LYS A 54 33.43 35.17 48.81
CA LYS A 54 33.16 34.73 50.19
C LYS A 54 32.93 33.23 50.27
N LEU A 55 32.19 32.63 49.33
CA LEU A 55 32.00 31.17 49.24
C LEU A 55 33.33 30.44 49.08
N CYS A 56 34.18 30.90 48.15
CA CYS A 56 35.51 30.36 47.93
C CYS A 56 36.35 30.36 49.22
N LYS A 57 36.32 31.47 49.98
CA LYS A 57 36.98 31.58 51.28
C LYS A 57 36.40 30.62 52.32
N VAL A 58 35.07 30.51 52.42
CA VAL A 58 34.39 29.63 53.40
C VAL A 58 34.72 28.15 53.15
N PHE A 59 34.83 27.75 51.88
CA PHE A 59 35.12 26.36 51.50
C PHE A 59 36.60 26.10 51.20
N ASN A 60 37.48 27.09 51.40
CA ASN A 60 38.91 27.00 51.14
C ASN A 60 39.23 26.44 49.74
N MET A 61 38.59 27.01 48.72
CA MET A 61 38.78 26.64 47.32
C MET A 61 38.96 27.87 46.45
N SER A 62 39.60 27.69 45.29
CA SER A 62 39.70 28.72 44.27
C SER A 62 38.41 28.86 43.45
N MET A 63 38.26 30.00 42.78
CA MET A 63 37.14 30.23 41.87
C MET A 63 37.16 29.25 40.69
N ASP A 64 38.35 28.95 40.16
CA ASP A 64 38.54 28.01 39.05
C ASP A 64 38.10 26.59 39.44
N GLU A 65 38.45 26.13 40.64
CA GLU A 65 37.99 24.83 41.16
C GLU A 65 36.48 24.75 41.32
N PHE A 66 35.83 25.86 41.71
CA PHE A 66 34.38 25.91 41.84
C PHE A 66 33.70 25.79 40.48
N LEU A 67 34.20 26.53 39.47
CA LEU A 67 33.63 26.59 38.13
C LEU A 67 33.88 25.30 37.32
N LYS A 68 35.06 24.68 37.47
CA LYS A 68 35.40 23.46 36.73
C LYS A 68 34.40 22.32 36.92
N THR A 69 33.92 22.08 38.15
CA THR A 69 32.93 21.03 38.43
C THR A 69 31.56 21.33 37.78
N ILE A 70 31.23 22.61 37.64
CA ILE A 70 29.99 23.06 36.99
C ILE A 70 30.09 22.77 35.50
N GLU A 71 31.19 23.16 34.85
CA GLU A 71 31.44 22.90 33.43
C GLU A 71 31.46 21.41 33.10
N GLU A 72 32.11 20.58 33.92
CA GLU A 72 32.14 19.12 33.72
C GLU A 72 30.73 18.50 33.78
N LYS A 73 29.90 18.95 34.73
CA LYS A 73 28.53 18.45 34.88
C LYS A 73 27.60 18.93 33.78
N ASP A 74 27.73 20.18 33.35
CA ASP A 74 26.94 20.72 32.24
C ASP A 74 27.28 19.98 30.93
N ASN A 75 28.57 19.81 30.65
CA ASN A 75 29.05 19.03 29.50
C ASN A 75 28.55 17.58 29.54
N TYR A 76 28.57 16.93 30.70
CA TYR A 76 28.03 15.57 30.84
C TYR A 76 26.54 15.50 30.48
N LEU A 77 25.72 16.40 31.03
CA LEU A 77 24.28 16.45 30.77
C LEU A 77 23.99 16.79 29.30
N GLU A 78 24.75 17.69 28.70
CA GLU A 78 24.60 18.03 27.29
C GLU A 78 24.96 16.85 26.37
N VAL A 79 26.03 16.10 26.70
CA VAL A 79 26.41 14.89 25.97
C VAL A 79 25.35 13.80 26.12
N GLU A 80 24.80 13.60 27.32
CA GLU A 80 23.79 12.58 27.59
C GLU A 80 22.46 12.89 26.90
N THR A 81 22.01 14.15 26.96
CA THR A 81 20.79 14.59 26.26
C THR A 81 20.92 14.48 24.74
N LYS A 82 22.08 14.85 24.17
CA LYS A 82 22.37 14.65 22.74
C LYS A 82 22.37 13.17 22.36
N LYS A 83 22.96 12.29 23.18
CA LYS A 83 22.94 10.82 22.96
C LYS A 83 21.53 10.26 23.01
N PHE A 84 20.74 10.65 24.02
CA PHE A 84 19.36 10.20 24.17
C PHE A 84 18.49 10.67 22.99
N SER A 85 18.58 11.94 22.61
CA SER A 85 17.87 12.50 21.46
C SER A 85 18.19 11.74 20.16
N LYS A 86 19.47 11.45 19.89
CA LYS A 86 19.87 10.63 18.74
C LYS A 86 19.25 9.22 18.77
N LYS A 87 19.16 8.59 19.95
CA LYS A 87 18.55 7.26 20.11
C LYS A 87 17.04 7.30 19.82
N VAL A 88 16.34 8.30 20.37
CA VAL A 88 14.90 8.53 20.11
C VAL A 88 14.65 8.80 18.63
N PHE A 89 15.47 9.65 18.00
CA PHE A 89 15.36 9.93 16.58
C PHE A 89 15.53 8.67 15.72
N LYS A 90 16.56 7.86 15.98
CA LYS A 90 16.77 6.58 15.29
C LYS A 90 15.57 5.64 15.45
N PHE A 91 15.03 5.52 16.68
CA PHE A 91 13.86 4.70 16.93
C PHE A 91 12.63 5.19 16.15
N ARG A 92 12.38 6.51 16.11
CA ARG A 92 11.29 7.09 15.30
C ARG A 92 11.48 6.78 13.82
N MET A 93 12.68 6.95 13.29
CA MET A 93 13.00 6.64 11.90
C MET A 93 12.72 5.18 11.53
N ILE A 94 13.08 4.23 12.41
CA ILE A 94 12.80 2.80 12.20
C ILE A 94 11.28 2.55 12.15
N ASN A 95 10.51 3.12 13.07
CA ASN A 95 9.05 2.95 13.06
C ASN A 95 8.40 3.57 11.81
N PHE A 96 8.84 4.75 11.39
CA PHE A 96 8.36 5.36 10.15
C PHE A 96 8.67 4.48 8.93
N ALA A 97 9.89 3.95 8.84
CA ALA A 97 10.27 3.04 7.78
C ALA A 97 9.42 1.76 7.80
N ALA A 98 9.13 1.19 8.97
CA ALA A 98 8.27 0.02 9.12
C ALA A 98 6.84 0.30 8.63
N ILE A 99 6.24 1.43 9.03
CA ILE A 99 4.89 1.83 8.58
C ILE A 99 4.87 2.01 7.05
N ALA A 100 5.87 2.70 6.49
CA ALA A 100 5.97 2.89 5.05
C ALA A 100 6.09 1.55 4.30
N LEU A 101 6.87 0.62 4.84
CA LEU A 101 7.04 -0.73 4.27
C LEU A 101 5.75 -1.55 4.37
N THR A 102 4.99 -1.44 5.47
CA THR A 102 3.68 -2.08 5.59
C THR A 102 2.70 -1.53 4.57
N ILE A 103 2.64 -0.20 4.38
CA ILE A 103 1.78 0.42 3.37
C ILE A 103 2.18 -0.04 1.97
N LEU A 104 3.48 -0.05 1.66
CA LEU A 104 3.99 -0.54 0.38
C LEU A 104 3.59 -2.00 0.14
N PHE A 105 3.73 -2.87 1.15
CA PHE A 105 3.33 -4.27 1.07
C PHE A 105 1.83 -4.43 0.79
N VAL A 106 0.98 -3.64 1.45
CA VAL A 106 -0.47 -3.63 1.19
C VAL A 106 -0.77 -3.19 -0.25
N LEU A 107 -0.10 -2.14 -0.75
CA LEU A 107 -0.27 -1.69 -2.14
C LEU A 107 0.16 -2.74 -3.15
N LEU A 108 1.32 -3.39 -2.92
CA LEU A 108 1.81 -4.48 -3.76
C LEU A 108 0.87 -5.70 -3.72
N SER A 109 0.34 -6.02 -2.54
CA SER A 109 -0.64 -7.10 -2.39
C SER A 109 -1.92 -6.77 -3.15
N MET A 110 -2.45 -5.55 -3.03
CA MET A 110 -3.62 -5.11 -3.79
C MET A 110 -3.39 -5.18 -5.30
N TYR A 111 -2.22 -4.72 -5.77
CA TYR A 111 -1.83 -4.84 -7.18
C TYR A 111 -1.79 -6.31 -7.62
N PHE A 112 -1.15 -7.16 -6.83
CA PHE A 112 -1.03 -8.59 -7.10
C PHE A 112 -2.41 -9.26 -7.18
N PHE A 113 -3.29 -9.08 -6.19
CA PHE A 113 -4.63 -9.68 -6.21
C PHE A 113 -5.53 -9.13 -7.33
N ASN A 114 -5.34 -7.88 -7.74
CA ASN A 114 -6.12 -7.29 -8.84
C ASN A 114 -5.64 -7.78 -10.22
N ASN A 115 -4.36 -8.15 -10.35
CA ASN A 115 -3.76 -8.49 -11.63
C ASN A 115 -3.51 -10.00 -11.82
N PHE A 116 -3.21 -10.74 -10.75
CA PHE A 116 -2.86 -12.16 -10.78
C PHE A 116 -4.12 -13.04 -10.67
N ASN A 117 -4.18 -14.13 -11.44
CA ASN A 117 -5.31 -15.09 -11.49
C ASN A 117 -6.66 -14.48 -11.91
N ARG A 118 -6.63 -13.48 -12.80
CA ARG A 118 -7.87 -12.92 -13.34
C ARG A 118 -8.56 -13.92 -14.26
N ILE A 119 -9.77 -14.30 -13.88
CA ILE A 119 -10.73 -15.03 -14.70
C ILE A 119 -11.75 -14.03 -15.22
N ARG A 120 -12.06 -14.13 -16.51
CA ARG A 120 -13.20 -13.44 -17.12
C ARG A 120 -14.03 -14.47 -17.85
N VAL A 121 -15.33 -14.47 -17.57
CA VAL A 121 -16.30 -15.29 -18.28
C VAL A 121 -17.22 -14.35 -19.03
N TYR A 122 -17.35 -14.58 -20.32
CA TYR A 122 -18.22 -13.84 -21.20
C TYR A 122 -19.33 -14.74 -21.72
N VAL A 123 -20.54 -14.21 -21.80
CA VAL A 123 -21.61 -14.81 -22.59
C VAL A 123 -21.47 -14.28 -24.02
N LEU A 124 -21.54 -15.19 -24.96
CA LEU A 124 -21.43 -14.94 -26.39
C LEU A 124 -22.80 -15.01 -27.02
N ASN A 125 -23.20 -13.94 -27.69
CA ASN A 125 -24.42 -13.88 -28.48
C ASN A 125 -24.14 -13.21 -29.82
N GLY A 126 -24.74 -13.71 -30.88
CA GLY A 126 -24.62 -13.16 -32.23
C GLY A 126 -25.97 -13.15 -32.91
N ASP A 127 -26.15 -12.18 -33.79
CA ASP A 127 -27.32 -12.07 -34.64
C ASP A 127 -26.85 -11.60 -36.02
N SER A 128 -27.33 -12.25 -37.06
CA SER A 128 -27.08 -11.93 -38.47
C SER A 128 -28.37 -12.11 -39.27
N ASP A 129 -28.43 -11.82 -40.56
CA ASP A 129 -29.71 -11.86 -41.29
C ASP A 129 -30.38 -13.25 -41.26
N THR A 130 -29.58 -14.31 -41.34
CA THR A 130 -30.06 -15.69 -41.48
C THR A 130 -29.95 -16.50 -40.19
N PHE A 131 -29.06 -16.15 -39.27
CA PHE A 131 -28.73 -16.97 -38.11
C PHE A 131 -28.73 -16.17 -36.81
N THR A 132 -29.03 -16.87 -35.72
CA THR A 132 -28.78 -16.39 -34.36
C THR A 132 -27.90 -17.37 -33.62
N TYR A 133 -27.00 -16.85 -32.79
CA TYR A 133 -26.18 -17.63 -31.88
C TYR A 133 -26.40 -17.13 -30.46
N THR A 134 -26.78 -18.01 -29.54
CA THR A 134 -27.10 -17.61 -28.17
C THR A 134 -26.41 -18.48 -27.13
N ASN A 135 -26.12 -17.89 -25.98
CA ASN A 135 -25.65 -18.60 -24.79
C ASN A 135 -24.32 -19.37 -24.96
N GLY A 136 -23.47 -18.94 -25.90
CA GLY A 136 -22.08 -19.40 -25.92
C GLY A 136 -21.33 -18.88 -24.70
N ILE A 137 -20.29 -19.58 -24.25
CA ILE A 137 -19.48 -19.12 -23.13
C ILE A 137 -18.02 -19.12 -23.53
N PHE A 138 -17.37 -17.98 -23.33
CA PHE A 138 -15.92 -17.87 -23.42
C PHE A 138 -15.34 -17.48 -22.06
N ALA A 139 -14.52 -18.34 -21.48
CA ALA A 139 -13.79 -18.04 -20.26
C ALA A 139 -12.29 -17.94 -20.56
N GLU A 140 -11.67 -16.85 -20.14
CA GLU A 140 -10.23 -16.64 -20.20
C GLU A 140 -9.65 -16.50 -18.78
N SER A 141 -8.52 -17.14 -18.56
CA SER A 141 -7.69 -17.02 -17.35
C SER A 141 -6.22 -16.85 -17.72
N SER A 142 -5.34 -16.73 -16.74
CA SER A 142 -3.89 -16.72 -16.97
C SER A 142 -3.31 -18.05 -17.43
N GLN A 143 -4.06 -19.15 -17.32
CA GLN A 143 -3.57 -20.51 -17.58
C GLN A 143 -4.38 -21.27 -18.62
N LYS A 144 -5.65 -20.91 -18.83
CA LYS A 144 -6.57 -21.66 -19.68
C LYS A 144 -7.54 -20.74 -20.40
N PHE A 145 -7.91 -21.16 -21.60
CA PHE A 145 -9.07 -20.68 -22.34
C PHE A 145 -10.11 -21.78 -22.44
N ILE A 146 -11.37 -21.42 -22.26
CA ILE A 146 -12.50 -22.34 -22.37
C ILE A 146 -13.52 -21.70 -23.32
N LEU A 147 -13.85 -22.40 -24.39
CA LEU A 147 -14.91 -22.02 -25.31
C LEU A 147 -15.97 -23.12 -25.32
N LYS A 148 -17.11 -22.85 -24.69
CA LYS A 148 -18.31 -23.68 -24.79
C LYS A 148 -19.21 -23.12 -25.90
N SER A 149 -19.57 -23.99 -26.84
CA SER A 149 -20.51 -23.66 -27.90
C SER A 149 -21.90 -23.36 -27.33
N GLY A 150 -22.51 -22.30 -27.85
CA GLY A 150 -23.90 -21.96 -27.63
C GLY A 150 -24.83 -22.68 -28.60
N THR A 151 -26.05 -22.19 -28.73
CA THR A 151 -27.06 -22.71 -29.65
C THR A 151 -27.12 -21.84 -30.89
N PHE A 152 -27.18 -22.47 -32.06
CA PHE A 152 -27.48 -21.82 -33.33
C PHE A 152 -28.95 -22.04 -33.68
N ASP A 153 -29.64 -20.98 -34.10
CA ASP A 153 -30.96 -21.07 -34.70
C ASP A 153 -30.92 -20.42 -36.09
N ILE A 154 -31.72 -20.95 -37.02
CA ILE A 154 -31.86 -20.44 -38.38
C ILE A 154 -33.14 -19.63 -38.46
N LYS A 155 -33.02 -18.33 -38.78
CA LYS A 155 -34.15 -17.40 -38.90
C LYS A 155 -34.85 -17.47 -40.26
N ASN A 156 -34.13 -17.91 -41.29
CA ASN A 156 -34.66 -18.00 -42.65
C ASN A 156 -35.21 -19.41 -42.91
N ASP A 157 -36.53 -19.55 -43.00
CA ASP A 157 -37.22 -20.83 -43.22
C ASP A 157 -36.80 -21.56 -44.51
N LYS A 158 -36.19 -20.84 -45.47
CA LYS A 158 -35.64 -21.45 -46.70
C LYS A 158 -34.32 -22.18 -46.50
N VAL A 159 -33.64 -21.94 -45.37
CA VAL A 159 -32.35 -22.56 -45.04
C VAL A 159 -32.60 -23.64 -43.99
N LYS A 160 -32.12 -24.85 -44.24
CA LYS A 160 -32.18 -25.96 -43.29
C LYS A 160 -30.79 -26.28 -42.78
N GLU A 161 -30.71 -27.02 -41.68
CA GLU A 161 -29.43 -27.41 -41.09
C GLU A 161 -28.55 -28.23 -42.06
N ASN A 162 -29.16 -29.05 -42.92
CA ASN A 162 -28.45 -29.80 -43.97
C ASN A 162 -27.91 -28.92 -45.11
N ASP A 163 -28.33 -27.66 -45.20
CA ASP A 163 -27.82 -26.70 -46.18
C ASP A 163 -26.53 -26.00 -45.70
N ILE A 164 -26.13 -26.21 -44.44
CA ILE A 164 -24.88 -25.69 -43.88
C ILE A 164 -23.70 -26.46 -44.47
N ILE A 165 -22.76 -25.73 -45.06
CA ILE A 165 -21.55 -26.30 -45.68
C ILE A 165 -20.37 -26.20 -44.72
N ASN A 166 -20.18 -25.04 -44.09
CA ASN A 166 -19.06 -24.78 -43.20
C ASN A 166 -19.41 -23.68 -42.19
N VAL A 167 -18.92 -23.85 -40.97
CA VAL A 167 -19.07 -22.88 -39.88
C VAL A 167 -17.67 -22.66 -39.29
N GLU A 168 -17.24 -21.40 -39.22
CA GLU A 168 -15.91 -21.00 -38.75
C GLU A 168 -16.01 -19.96 -37.64
N PHE A 169 -15.58 -20.30 -36.43
CA PHE A 169 -15.42 -19.37 -35.32
C PHE A 169 -14.06 -18.69 -35.42
N LYS A 170 -14.05 -17.37 -35.47
CA LYS A 170 -12.85 -16.55 -35.65
C LYS A 170 -12.69 -15.51 -34.56
N ILE A 171 -11.44 -15.19 -34.26
CA ILE A 171 -11.07 -14.10 -33.36
C ILE A 171 -10.00 -13.25 -34.03
N ASP A 172 -10.27 -11.95 -34.21
CA ASP A 172 -9.37 -11.03 -34.93
C ASP A 172 -8.88 -11.62 -36.28
N ASP A 173 -9.80 -12.26 -37.01
CA ASP A 173 -9.59 -12.94 -38.29
C ASP A 173 -8.82 -14.29 -38.24
N GLU A 174 -8.34 -14.71 -37.07
CA GLU A 174 -7.74 -16.03 -36.88
C GLU A 174 -8.80 -17.10 -36.67
N LEU A 175 -8.68 -18.22 -37.40
CA LEU A 175 -9.57 -19.37 -37.28
C LEU A 175 -9.28 -20.13 -35.98
N ILE A 176 -10.28 -20.18 -35.10
CA ILE A 176 -10.21 -20.94 -33.84
C ILE A 176 -10.82 -22.32 -34.01
N LYS A 177 -11.96 -22.42 -34.71
CA LYS A 177 -12.65 -23.69 -34.93
C LYS A 177 -13.42 -23.63 -36.24
N GLY A 178 -13.27 -24.66 -37.07
CA GLY A 178 -14.02 -24.85 -38.30
C GLY A 178 -14.61 -26.25 -38.35
N GLN A 179 -15.88 -26.39 -38.77
CA GLN A 179 -16.49 -27.70 -39.03
C GLN A 179 -17.69 -27.57 -39.99
N SER A 180 -18.11 -28.68 -40.59
CA SER A 180 -19.21 -28.72 -41.58
C SER A 180 -20.63 -28.69 -40.98
N SER A 181 -20.77 -28.28 -39.72
CA SER A 181 -22.06 -28.23 -38.99
C SER A 181 -21.97 -27.23 -37.84
N PHE A 182 -23.08 -26.95 -37.16
CA PHE A 182 -23.04 -26.06 -35.99
C PHE A 182 -22.19 -26.63 -34.85
N PHE A 183 -21.36 -25.78 -34.25
CA PHE A 183 -20.46 -26.18 -33.17
C PHE A 183 -21.23 -26.70 -31.97
N THR A 184 -20.77 -27.81 -31.40
CA THR A 184 -21.27 -28.35 -30.13
C THR A 184 -20.12 -28.64 -29.17
N GLY A 185 -20.45 -28.77 -27.88
CA GLY A 185 -19.52 -29.19 -26.85
C GLY A 185 -18.70 -28.07 -26.21
N ILE A 186 -17.61 -28.46 -25.56
CA ILE A 186 -16.70 -27.60 -24.80
C ILE A 186 -15.28 -27.84 -25.32
N ASN A 187 -14.60 -26.78 -25.70
CA ASN A 187 -13.18 -26.80 -26.06
C ASN A 187 -12.41 -26.15 -24.90
N ILE A 188 -11.38 -26.83 -24.41
CA ILE A 188 -10.53 -26.37 -23.30
C ILE A 188 -9.09 -26.42 -23.79
N GLU A 189 -8.37 -25.32 -23.65
CA GLU A 189 -6.97 -25.23 -24.03
C GLU A 189 -6.13 -24.62 -22.91
N ASP A 190 -4.95 -25.19 -22.70
CA ASP A 190 -3.94 -24.67 -21.78
C ASP A 190 -3.11 -23.59 -22.48
N TYR A 191 -2.79 -22.51 -21.77
CA TYR A 191 -2.10 -21.32 -22.29
C TYR A 191 -0.73 -21.62 -22.94
N SER A 192 -0.10 -22.74 -22.57
CA SER A 192 1.21 -23.17 -23.10
C SER A 192 1.13 -23.88 -24.44
N TYR A 193 -0.07 -24.21 -24.92
CA TYR A 193 -0.31 -24.79 -26.23
C TYR A 193 -0.99 -23.71 -27.09
N ASP A 194 -0.29 -23.24 -28.13
CA ASP A 194 -0.79 -22.23 -29.07
C ASP A 194 -1.56 -22.91 -30.23
N GLU A 195 -2.40 -23.93 -29.97
CA GLU A 195 -3.10 -24.65 -31.04
C GLU A 195 -4.38 -23.94 -31.53
N LEU A 196 -5.19 -23.36 -30.63
CA LEU A 196 -6.42 -22.62 -30.99
C LEU A 196 -6.34 -21.14 -30.59
N PHE A 197 -5.61 -20.79 -29.52
CA PHE A 197 -5.51 -19.40 -29.03
C PHE A 197 -4.06 -18.90 -29.02
N THR A 198 -3.73 -17.94 -29.89
CA THR A 198 -2.37 -17.41 -30.12
C THR A 198 -2.00 -16.17 -29.29
N LYS A 199 -2.95 -15.50 -28.60
CA LYS A 199 -2.74 -14.20 -27.94
C LYS A 199 -2.95 -14.24 -26.42
N LYS A 200 -2.19 -13.39 -25.70
CA LYS A 200 -2.35 -13.10 -24.26
C LYS A 200 -3.64 -12.31 -23.99
N GLY A 201 -4.78 -12.99 -24.03
CA GLY A 201 -6.08 -12.45 -23.66
C GLY A 201 -6.81 -11.73 -24.81
N TYR A 202 -8.14 -11.83 -24.78
CA TYR A 202 -9.02 -11.48 -25.90
C TYR A 202 -10.07 -10.44 -25.51
N LYS A 203 -9.75 -9.60 -24.53
CA LYS A 203 -10.70 -8.62 -23.97
C LYS A 203 -11.30 -7.74 -25.06
N ASN A 204 -10.45 -7.20 -25.93
CA ASN A 204 -10.80 -6.23 -26.96
C ASN A 204 -10.85 -6.86 -28.37
N SER A 205 -10.69 -8.18 -28.46
CA SER A 205 -10.68 -8.89 -29.73
C SER A 205 -12.10 -9.02 -30.28
N LYS A 206 -12.20 -8.98 -31.61
CA LYS A 206 -13.46 -9.11 -32.33
C LYS A 206 -13.74 -10.59 -32.57
N PHE A 207 -14.90 -11.05 -32.11
CA PHE A 207 -15.33 -12.44 -32.31
C PHE A 207 -16.34 -12.48 -33.46
N THR A 208 -16.15 -13.40 -34.38
CA THR A 208 -17.08 -13.60 -35.51
C THR A 208 -17.32 -15.08 -35.76
N VAL A 209 -18.47 -15.38 -36.37
CA VAL A 209 -18.74 -16.69 -36.95
C VAL A 209 -19.04 -16.49 -38.42
N ASP A 210 -18.20 -17.07 -39.28
CA ASP A 210 -18.47 -17.16 -40.71
C ASP A 210 -19.27 -18.44 -40.98
N ILE A 211 -20.40 -18.32 -41.66
CA ILE A 211 -21.27 -19.43 -42.02
C ILE A 211 -21.39 -19.46 -43.54
N THR A 212 -21.01 -20.58 -44.13
CA THR A 212 -21.22 -20.88 -45.55
C THR A 212 -22.36 -21.89 -45.66
N TYR A 213 -23.38 -21.57 -46.46
CA TYR A 213 -24.60 -22.35 -46.57
C TYR A 213 -25.20 -22.24 -47.98
N LYS A 214 -26.15 -23.13 -48.31
CA LYS A 214 -26.92 -23.05 -49.54
C LYS A 214 -28.24 -22.32 -49.32
N LEU A 215 -28.57 -21.42 -50.23
CA LEU A 215 -29.87 -20.76 -50.30
C LEU A 215 -30.35 -20.81 -51.74
N ASP A 216 -31.52 -21.43 -51.96
CA ASP A 216 -32.12 -21.59 -53.30
C ASP A 216 -31.14 -22.22 -54.33
N GLY A 217 -30.25 -23.11 -53.86
CA GLY A 217 -29.26 -23.82 -54.68
C GLY A 217 -27.92 -23.10 -54.88
N GLU A 218 -27.81 -21.84 -54.49
CA GLU A 218 -26.57 -21.06 -54.54
C GLU A 218 -25.83 -21.08 -53.20
N GLU A 219 -24.50 -21.10 -53.25
CA GLU A 219 -23.67 -20.93 -52.07
C GLU A 219 -23.65 -19.45 -51.63
N LYS A 220 -23.94 -19.22 -50.35
CA LYS A 220 -23.87 -17.92 -49.69
C LYS A 220 -22.91 -18.01 -48.51
N LYS A 221 -22.27 -16.88 -48.21
CA LYS A 221 -21.42 -16.69 -47.03
C LYS A 221 -21.92 -15.51 -46.24
N GLU A 222 -22.05 -15.71 -44.93
CA GLU A 222 -22.53 -14.70 -43.99
C GLU A 222 -21.60 -14.64 -42.78
N THR A 223 -21.21 -13.43 -42.37
CA THR A 223 -20.37 -13.21 -41.20
C THR A 223 -21.21 -12.62 -40.09
N MET A 224 -21.39 -13.38 -39.02
CA MET A 224 -22.09 -12.95 -37.81
C MET A 224 -21.08 -12.37 -36.81
N LEU A 225 -21.36 -11.16 -36.31
CA LEU A 225 -20.60 -10.60 -35.21
C LEU A 225 -21.06 -11.22 -33.89
N ILE A 226 -20.12 -11.66 -33.07
CA ILE A 226 -20.40 -12.19 -31.75
C ILE A 226 -20.13 -11.11 -30.70
N ASN A 227 -21.21 -10.63 -30.09
CA ASN A 227 -21.18 -9.79 -28.92
C ASN A 227 -20.71 -10.61 -27.71
N LYS A 228 -19.88 -9.96 -26.89
CA LYS A 228 -19.18 -10.60 -25.79
C LYS A 228 -19.48 -9.86 -24.49
N ASP A 229 -20.52 -10.31 -23.81
CA ASP A 229 -21.02 -9.69 -22.59
C ASP A 229 -20.30 -10.24 -21.36
N LEU A 230 -19.63 -9.37 -20.59
CA LEU A 230 -18.90 -9.80 -19.40
C LEU A 230 -19.88 -10.24 -18.30
N ALA A 231 -19.95 -11.55 -18.04
CA ALA A 231 -20.84 -12.13 -17.03
C ALA A 231 -20.15 -12.23 -15.66
N ILE A 232 -18.91 -12.70 -15.63
CA ILE A 232 -18.16 -12.89 -14.37
C ILE A 232 -16.75 -12.33 -14.56
N SER A 233 -16.27 -11.55 -13.59
CA SER A 233 -14.84 -11.29 -13.43
C SER A 233 -14.48 -11.32 -11.96
N ASN A 234 -13.41 -12.05 -11.62
CA ASN A 234 -12.93 -12.17 -10.25
C ASN A 234 -11.92 -11.06 -9.85
N ASN A 235 -11.84 -9.97 -10.63
CA ASN A 235 -10.83 -8.92 -10.45
C ASN A 235 -11.21 -7.85 -9.43
N LYS A 236 -12.31 -8.04 -8.68
CA LYS A 236 -12.67 -7.16 -7.58
C LYS A 236 -12.32 -7.83 -6.25
N LEU A 237 -11.69 -7.07 -5.36
CA LEU A 237 -11.43 -7.51 -3.98
C LEU A 237 -12.70 -7.54 -3.12
N ILE A 238 -13.68 -6.69 -3.46
CA ILE A 238 -14.93 -6.54 -2.70
C ILE A 238 -16.09 -6.64 -3.69
N TYR A 239 -17.01 -7.56 -3.41
CA TYR A 239 -18.29 -7.68 -4.10
C TYR A 239 -19.37 -7.15 -3.17
N PRO A 240 -19.77 -5.86 -3.27
CA PRO A 240 -20.89 -5.38 -2.48
C PRO A 240 -22.13 -6.21 -2.84
N LYS A 241 -22.86 -6.70 -1.84
CA LYS A 241 -24.14 -7.37 -2.07
C LYS A 241 -25.05 -6.42 -2.85
N GLY A 242 -25.50 -6.85 -4.02
CA GLY A 242 -26.45 -6.08 -4.82
C GLY A 242 -27.78 -5.97 -4.07
N LYS A 243 -28.36 -4.76 -4.01
CA LYS A 243 -29.80 -4.63 -3.88
C LYS A 243 -30.39 -5.17 -5.18
N THR A 244 -31.21 -6.21 -5.11
CA THR A 244 -32.09 -6.65 -6.19
C THR A 244 -32.82 -5.42 -6.71
N LYS A 245 -32.47 -4.96 -7.91
CA LYS A 245 -33.35 -4.07 -8.66
C LYS A 245 -34.38 -4.96 -9.31
N GLU A 246 -35.52 -5.12 -8.65
CA GLU A 246 -36.77 -5.42 -9.35
C GLU A 246 -37.04 -4.26 -10.30
N LYS A 247 -37.05 -4.56 -11.59
CA LYS A 247 -37.74 -3.79 -12.62
C LYS A 247 -38.28 -4.75 -13.66
#